data_AF-A0A528X5N6-F1
#
_entry.id   AF-A0A528X5N6-F1
#
_cell.length_a   1.000
_cell.length_b   1.000
_cell.length_c   1.000
_cell.angle_alpha   90.00
_cell.angle_beta   90.00
_cell.angle_gamma   90.00
#
_symmetry.space_group_name_H-M   'P 1'
#
loop_
_entity.id
_entity.type
_entity.pdbx_description
1 polymer ?
#
loop_
_entity_poly.entity_id
_entity_poly.type
_entity_poly.pdbx_seq_one_letter_code
_entity_poly.pdbx_strand_id
1 'polypeptide(L)'
;MKLLDVARGAYVRSPASLRRTLAPVLALAPTRMKFGATYRSWRDYIAKAAADPAYAGESHLAALRALLQKAHAGSPFYRASIDQVFGPGFDLSILELVDLRRLPILSKEILRAAGLATLAVPIAELDEASTNGSSTDKPFCFYLDRDRSAREMAFVYDAWSRIGYDECTARVCFRGFSLDDKGKR
;
A
#
# COMPACT_ATOMS: atom_id res chain seq x y z
N MET A 1 13.18 -10.81 0.62
CA MET A 1 12.14 -10.66 1.67
C MET A 1 12.79 -10.65 3.03
N LYS A 2 12.47 -9.69 3.92
CA LYS A 2 13.10 -9.59 5.25
C LYS A 2 12.56 -10.71 6.16
N LEU A 3 13.42 -11.28 7.01
CA LEU A 3 13.13 -12.44 7.87
C LEU A 3 11.86 -12.28 8.72
N LEU A 4 11.57 -11.05 9.15
CA LEU A 4 10.36 -10.69 9.90
C LEU A 4 9.07 -10.79 9.07
N ASP A 5 9.12 -10.53 7.76
CA ASP A 5 7.94 -10.64 6.90
C ASP A 5 7.59 -12.11 6.65
N VAL A 6 8.62 -12.97 6.52
CA VAL A 6 8.45 -14.43 6.45
C VAL A 6 7.85 -14.98 7.75
N ALA A 7 8.38 -14.55 8.90
CA ALA A 7 7.87 -14.96 10.21
C ALA A 7 6.42 -14.49 10.45
N ARG A 8 6.07 -13.26 10.07
CA ARG A 8 4.70 -12.74 10.15
C ARG A 8 3.75 -13.55 9.26
N GLY A 9 4.16 -13.85 8.03
CA GLY A 9 3.40 -14.70 7.11
C GLY A 9 3.18 -16.12 7.66
N ALA A 10 4.22 -16.72 8.24
CA ALA A 10 4.13 -18.04 8.88
C ALA A 10 3.19 -18.02 10.10
N TYR A 11 3.26 -16.98 10.95
CA TYR A 11 2.36 -16.81 12.09
C TYR A 11 0.89 -16.70 11.65
N VAL A 12 0.59 -15.91 10.61
CA VAL A 12 -0.79 -15.74 10.10
C VAL A 12 -1.36 -17.07 9.58
N ARG A 13 -0.54 -17.90 8.93
CA ARG A 13 -0.93 -19.22 8.42
C ARG A 13 -0.97 -20.31 9.48
N SER A 14 -0.53 -20.04 10.71
CA SER A 14 -0.46 -21.06 11.75
C SER A 14 -1.83 -21.40 12.37
N PRO A 15 -1.98 -22.61 12.94
CA PRO A 15 -3.23 -23.06 13.56
C PRO A 15 -3.74 -22.08 14.64
N ALA A 16 -5.06 -22.02 14.82
CA ALA A 16 -5.68 -21.09 15.76
C ALA A 16 -5.19 -21.27 17.21
N SER A 17 -4.88 -22.49 17.63
CA SER A 17 -4.30 -22.80 18.94
C SER A 17 -2.93 -22.13 19.13
N LEU A 18 -2.01 -22.32 18.17
CA LEU A 18 -0.68 -21.70 18.21
C LEU A 18 -0.77 -20.17 18.20
N ARG A 19 -1.64 -19.60 17.37
CA ARG A 19 -1.87 -18.14 17.36
C ARG A 19 -2.38 -17.63 18.70
N ARG A 20 -3.33 -18.30 19.33
CA ARG A 20 -3.88 -17.89 20.64
C ARG A 20 -2.84 -17.95 21.75
N THR A 21 -1.95 -18.94 21.74
CA THR A 21 -0.87 -19.06 22.73
C THR A 21 0.21 -17.99 22.55
N LEU A 22 0.59 -17.70 21.31
CA LEU A 22 1.65 -16.71 21.02
C LEU A 22 1.14 -15.27 21.05
N ALA A 23 -0.16 -15.03 20.82
CA ALA A 23 -0.72 -13.69 20.72
C ALA A 23 -0.44 -12.77 21.92
N PRO A 24 -0.60 -13.20 23.20
CA PRO A 24 -0.33 -12.33 24.35
C PRO A 24 1.14 -11.91 24.44
N VAL A 25 2.06 -12.85 24.18
CA VAL A 25 3.50 -12.58 24.20
C VAL A 25 3.89 -11.63 23.06
N LEU A 26 3.37 -11.90 21.85
CA LEU A 26 3.59 -11.04 20.69
C LEU A 26 2.93 -9.66 20.87
N ALA A 27 1.84 -9.55 21.62
CA ALA A 27 1.17 -8.27 21.88
C ALA A 27 2.05 -7.30 22.67
N LEU A 28 2.90 -7.81 23.57
CA LEU A 28 3.85 -7.00 24.36
C LEU A 28 5.03 -6.46 23.52
N ALA A 29 5.31 -7.06 22.36
CA ALA A 29 6.41 -6.61 21.52
C ALA A 29 6.14 -5.17 21.01
N PRO A 30 7.11 -4.25 21.11
CA PRO A 30 6.97 -2.90 20.56
C PRO A 30 6.63 -2.91 19.07
N THR A 31 5.79 -1.97 18.63
CA THR A 31 5.34 -1.85 17.23
C THR A 31 6.51 -1.77 16.23
N ARG A 32 7.57 -1.06 16.61
CA ARG A 32 8.83 -0.97 15.83
C ARG A 32 9.52 -2.32 15.58
N MET A 33 9.29 -3.32 16.45
CA MET A 33 9.81 -4.68 16.28
C MET A 33 8.84 -5.52 15.46
N LYS A 34 7.53 -5.39 15.70
CA LYS A 34 6.47 -6.10 14.96
C LYS A 34 6.52 -5.82 13.44
N PHE A 35 6.72 -4.56 13.06
CA PHE A 35 6.81 -4.16 11.64
C PHE A 35 8.25 -4.05 11.11
N GLY A 36 9.25 -4.13 11.99
CA GLY A 36 10.66 -4.23 11.62
C GLY A 36 11.26 -2.97 11.01
N ALA A 37 12.36 -3.15 10.28
CA ALA A 37 13.17 -2.05 9.75
C ALA A 37 12.42 -1.20 8.73
N THR A 38 11.56 -1.80 7.89
CA THR A 38 10.79 -1.07 6.88
C THR A 38 9.90 0.00 7.52
N TYR A 39 9.20 -0.33 8.60
CA TYR A 39 8.38 0.64 9.34
C TYR A 39 9.22 1.78 9.93
N ARG A 40 10.36 1.47 10.54
CA ARG A 40 11.24 2.50 11.12
C ARG A 40 11.76 3.46 10.05
N SER A 41 12.25 2.94 8.93
CA SER A 41 12.69 3.76 7.80
C SER A 41 11.58 4.69 7.29
N TRP A 42 10.33 4.21 7.23
CA TRP A 42 9.21 5.06 6.85
C TRP A 42 8.86 6.10 7.92
N ARG A 43 8.95 5.79 9.22
CA ARG A 43 8.76 6.77 10.30
C ARG A 43 9.81 7.87 10.26
N ASP A 44 11.08 7.51 10.03
CA ASP A 44 12.18 8.46 9.90
C ASP A 44 11.99 9.34 8.64
N TYR A 45 11.59 8.73 7.52
CA TYR A 45 11.26 9.45 6.28
C TYR A 45 10.14 10.46 6.50
N ILE A 46 9.04 10.05 7.15
CA ILE A 46 7.88 10.92 7.42
C ILE A 46 8.29 12.09 8.31
N ALA A 47 9.00 11.82 9.41
CA ALA A 47 9.46 12.87 10.33
C ALA A 47 10.38 13.88 9.63
N LYS A 48 11.30 13.39 8.79
CA LYS A 48 12.20 14.25 8.01
C LYS A 48 11.44 15.09 6.98
N ALA A 49 10.52 14.48 6.22
CA ALA A 49 9.71 15.19 5.24
C ALA A 49 8.78 16.23 5.88
N ALA A 50 8.29 15.99 7.10
CA ALA A 50 7.51 16.98 7.84
C ALA A 50 8.35 18.17 8.30
N ALA A 51 9.63 17.95 8.62
CA ALA A 51 10.53 18.99 9.10
C ALA A 51 11.18 19.81 7.97
N ASP A 52 11.32 19.23 6.78
CA ASP A 52 12.03 19.83 5.65
C ASP A 52 11.19 19.78 4.36
N PRO A 53 10.54 20.90 3.98
CA PRO A 53 9.74 20.99 2.76
C PRO A 53 10.53 20.78 1.46
N ALA A 54 11.82 21.13 1.42
CA ALA A 54 12.65 20.92 0.24
C ALA A 54 12.92 19.42 0.05
N TYR A 55 13.32 18.74 1.12
CA TYR A 55 13.47 17.29 1.12
C TYR A 55 12.16 16.57 0.75
N ALA A 56 11.01 17.04 1.25
CA ALA A 56 9.72 16.50 0.88
C ALA A 56 9.43 16.65 -0.62
N GLY A 57 9.70 17.83 -1.19
CA GLY A 57 9.54 18.11 -2.61
C GLY A 57 10.39 17.20 -3.50
N GLU A 58 11.69 17.09 -3.19
CA GLU A 58 12.62 16.20 -3.90
C GLU A 58 12.19 14.73 -3.79
N SER A 59 11.79 14.30 -2.61
CA SER A 59 11.37 12.92 -2.37
C SER A 59 10.07 12.58 -3.09
N HIS A 60 9.10 13.50 -3.15
CA HIS A 60 7.86 13.32 -3.91
C HIS A 60 8.14 13.22 -5.42
N LEU A 61 9.02 14.07 -5.94
CA LEU A 61 9.39 14.05 -7.36
C LEU A 61 10.08 12.74 -7.73
N ALA A 62 11.06 12.30 -6.92
CA ALA A 62 11.73 11.02 -7.11
C ALA A 62 10.76 9.83 -7.05
N ALA A 63 9.84 9.82 -6.08
CA ALA A 63 8.83 8.79 -5.96
C ALA A 63 7.85 8.76 -7.15
N LEU A 64 7.44 9.94 -7.65
CA LEU A 64 6.58 10.06 -8.83
C LEU A 64 7.27 9.50 -10.08
N ARG A 65 8.53 9.86 -10.32
CA ARG A 65 9.32 9.35 -11.45
C ARG A 65 9.43 7.84 -11.40
N ALA A 66 9.81 7.29 -10.24
CA ALA A 66 9.92 5.84 -10.04
C ALA A 66 8.57 5.12 -10.24
N LEU A 67 7.46 5.71 -9.78
CA LEU A 67 6.12 5.15 -9.95
C LEU A 67 5.73 5.10 -11.42
N LEU A 68 5.91 6.20 -12.16
CA LEU A 68 5.57 6.26 -13.59
C LEU A 68 6.46 5.32 -14.41
N GLN A 69 7.75 5.22 -14.09
CA GLN A 69 8.65 4.26 -14.74
C GLN A 69 8.20 2.81 -14.52
N LYS A 70 7.87 2.45 -13.27
CA LYS A 70 7.33 1.11 -12.96
C LYS A 70 6.02 0.85 -13.71
N ALA A 71 5.12 1.82 -13.75
CA ALA A 71 3.83 1.70 -14.43
C ALA A 71 3.99 1.56 -15.95
N HIS A 72 4.83 2.39 -16.57
CA HIS A 72 5.12 2.35 -18.01
C HIS A 72 5.77 1.04 -18.44
N ALA A 73 6.74 0.55 -17.65
CA ALA A 73 7.43 -0.70 -17.96
C ALA A 73 6.54 -1.93 -17.78
N GLY A 74 5.68 -1.93 -16.75
CA GLY A 74 4.96 -3.13 -16.31
C GLY A 74 3.52 -3.25 -16.78
N SER A 75 2.84 -2.14 -17.11
CA SER A 75 1.40 -2.12 -17.39
C SER A 75 1.11 -1.64 -18.81
N PRO A 76 0.46 -2.46 -19.66
CA PRO A 76 0.01 -2.04 -20.97
C PRO A 76 -0.92 -0.82 -20.93
N PHE A 77 -1.81 -0.75 -19.93
CA PHE A 77 -2.75 0.36 -19.76
C PHE A 77 -2.04 1.68 -19.42
N TYR A 78 -1.13 1.67 -18.43
CA TYR A 78 -0.42 2.88 -18.05
C TYR A 78 0.58 3.31 -19.11
N ARG A 79 1.26 2.36 -19.77
CA ARG A 79 2.15 2.66 -20.90
C ARG A 79 1.41 3.44 -21.99
N ALA A 80 0.26 2.93 -22.46
CA ALA A 80 -0.53 3.61 -23.48
C ALA A 80 -0.99 5.01 -23.02
N SER A 81 -1.42 5.14 -21.76
CA SER A 81 -1.87 6.42 -21.18
C SER A 81 -0.74 7.45 -21.07
N ILE A 82 0.46 7.02 -20.70
CA ILE A 82 1.65 7.87 -20.58
C ILE A 82 2.16 8.26 -21.98
N ASP A 83 2.28 7.30 -22.89
CA ASP A 83 2.74 7.52 -24.26
C ASP A 83 1.81 8.47 -25.03
N GLN A 84 0.50 8.43 -24.77
CA GLN A 84 -0.45 9.37 -25.37
C GLN A 84 -0.16 10.83 -24.98
N VAL A 85 0.35 11.07 -23.78
CA VAL A 85 0.57 12.41 -23.22
C VAL A 85 1.97 12.95 -23.51
N PHE A 86 2.97 12.08 -23.45
CA PHE A 86 4.38 12.46 -23.53
C PHE A 86 5.09 11.95 -24.78
N GLY A 87 4.46 11.06 -25.55
CA GLY A 87 5.06 10.36 -26.66
C GLY A 87 5.77 9.07 -26.23
N PRO A 88 5.85 8.07 -27.13
CA PRO A 88 6.62 6.86 -26.86
C PRO A 88 8.10 7.20 -26.72
N GLY A 89 8.74 6.65 -25.69
CA GLY A 89 10.18 6.85 -25.43
C GLY A 89 10.51 8.15 -24.69
N PHE A 90 9.51 8.87 -24.17
CA PHE A 90 9.74 9.99 -23.27
C PHE A 90 10.56 9.57 -22.04
N ASP A 91 11.60 10.34 -21.72
CA ASP A 91 12.42 10.10 -20.53
C ASP A 91 11.66 10.56 -19.27
N LEU A 92 11.08 9.60 -18.55
CA LEU A 92 10.38 9.88 -17.30
C LEU A 92 11.31 10.39 -16.17
N SER A 93 12.64 10.32 -16.34
CA SER A 93 13.59 10.84 -15.34
C SER A 93 13.65 12.38 -15.30
N ILE A 94 13.23 13.05 -16.38
CA ILE A 94 13.18 14.52 -16.47
C ILE A 94 11.80 15.09 -16.14
N LEU A 95 10.82 14.24 -15.80
CA LEU A 95 9.44 14.66 -15.50
C LEU A 95 9.40 15.57 -14.29
N GLU A 96 8.67 16.69 -14.35
CA GLU A 96 8.50 17.63 -13.24
C GLU A 96 7.09 17.53 -12.62
N LEU A 97 6.90 18.03 -11.39
CA LEU A 97 5.57 17.98 -10.73
C LEU A 97 4.48 18.69 -11.54
N VAL A 98 4.86 19.75 -12.28
CA VAL A 98 3.98 20.49 -13.20
C VAL A 98 3.38 19.56 -14.26
N ASP A 99 4.12 18.56 -14.74
CA ASP A 99 3.70 17.66 -15.82
C ASP A 99 2.59 16.69 -15.39
N LEU A 100 2.41 16.47 -14.07
CA LEU A 100 1.35 15.62 -13.54
C LEU A 100 -0.04 16.06 -14.04
N ARG A 101 -0.23 17.36 -14.28
CA ARG A 101 -1.50 17.92 -14.80
C ARG A 101 -1.87 17.42 -16.20
N ARG A 102 -0.89 16.90 -16.95
CA ARG A 102 -1.07 16.42 -18.33
C ARG A 102 -1.57 14.97 -18.35
N LEU A 103 -1.34 14.21 -17.27
CA LEU A 103 -1.81 12.84 -17.15
C LEU A 103 -3.33 12.80 -16.95
N PRO A 104 -4.03 11.80 -17.51
CA PRO A 104 -5.47 11.67 -17.35
C PRO A 104 -5.83 11.36 -15.90
N ILE A 105 -6.94 11.95 -15.44
CA ILE A 105 -7.56 11.58 -14.16
C ILE A 105 -8.30 10.25 -14.37
N LEU A 106 -7.93 9.25 -13.58
CA LEU A 106 -8.51 7.91 -13.68
C LEU A 106 -9.72 7.77 -12.75
N SER A 107 -10.81 7.21 -13.29
CA SER A 107 -12.02 6.88 -12.53
C SER A 107 -12.10 5.38 -12.25
N LYS A 108 -12.98 4.98 -11.31
CA LYS A 108 -13.22 3.55 -11.01
C LYS A 108 -13.73 2.80 -12.24
N GLU A 109 -14.53 3.45 -13.07
CA GLU A 109 -15.12 2.88 -14.30
C GLU A 109 -14.01 2.59 -15.31
N ILE A 110 -13.07 3.52 -15.51
CA ILE A 110 -11.91 3.35 -16.38
C ILE A 110 -11.06 2.16 -15.89
N LEU A 111 -10.76 2.10 -14.60
CA LEU A 111 -9.96 1.02 -14.02
C LEU A 111 -10.67 -0.34 -14.09
N ARG A 112 -12.00 -0.37 -13.91
CA ARG A 112 -12.80 -1.59 -14.03
C ARG A 112 -12.79 -2.12 -15.46
N ALA A 113 -12.90 -1.23 -16.45
CA ALA A 113 -12.83 -1.60 -17.86
C ALA A 113 -11.42 -2.08 -18.26
N ALA A 114 -10.38 -1.46 -17.71
CA ALA A 114 -8.99 -1.85 -17.98
C ALA A 114 -8.58 -3.17 -17.32
N GLY A 115 -9.19 -3.53 -16.18
CA GLY A 115 -8.98 -4.80 -15.50
C GLY A 115 -7.49 -5.09 -15.22
N LEU A 116 -7.05 -6.31 -15.55
CA LEU A 116 -5.67 -6.75 -15.31
C LEU A 116 -4.62 -6.02 -16.16
N ALA A 117 -5.01 -5.29 -17.21
CA ALA A 117 -4.07 -4.49 -17.99
C ALA A 117 -3.44 -3.35 -17.17
N THR A 118 -4.04 -2.99 -16.03
CA THR A 118 -3.52 -2.00 -15.07
C THR A 118 -2.38 -2.53 -14.18
N LEU A 119 -2.15 -3.85 -14.15
CA LEU A 119 -1.11 -4.41 -13.30
C LEU A 119 0.28 -4.07 -13.82
N ALA A 120 1.13 -3.51 -12.94
CA ALA A 120 2.52 -3.19 -13.24
C ALA A 120 3.50 -4.32 -12.84
N VAL A 121 3.00 -5.38 -12.21
CA VAL A 121 3.75 -6.57 -11.81
C VAL A 121 2.83 -7.80 -11.96
N PRO A 122 3.38 -9.02 -12.03
CA PRO A 122 2.57 -10.23 -12.10
C PRO A 122 1.55 -10.33 -10.95
N ILE A 123 0.32 -10.75 -11.27
CA ILE A 123 -0.75 -10.94 -10.27
C ILE A 123 -0.34 -11.88 -9.13
N ALA A 124 0.55 -12.84 -9.43
CA ALA A 124 1.09 -13.79 -8.47
C ALA A 124 1.97 -13.15 -7.39
N GLU A 125 2.30 -11.86 -7.47
CA GLU A 125 3.04 -11.09 -6.46
C GLU A 125 2.12 -10.19 -5.62
N LEU A 126 0.83 -10.15 -5.94
CA LEU A 126 -0.13 -9.22 -5.36
C LEU A 126 -1.13 -9.93 -4.44
N ASP A 127 -1.75 -9.15 -3.58
CA ASP A 127 -2.95 -9.51 -2.83
C ASP A 127 -4.17 -8.81 -3.43
N GLU A 128 -5.25 -9.55 -3.62
CA GLU A 128 -6.54 -8.96 -3.97
C GLU A 128 -7.15 -8.27 -2.75
N ALA A 129 -7.66 -7.07 -2.97
CA ALA A 129 -8.42 -6.29 -2.01
C ALA A 129 -9.70 -5.79 -2.67
N SER A 130 -10.72 -5.52 -1.86
CA SER A 130 -11.96 -4.94 -2.34
C SER A 130 -12.39 -3.80 -1.43
N THR A 131 -13.05 -2.82 -2.03
CA THR A 131 -13.79 -1.80 -1.29
C THR A 131 -15.12 -2.39 -0.81
N ASN A 132 -15.63 -1.91 0.33
CA ASN A 132 -17.02 -2.20 0.69
C ASN A 132 -17.93 -1.56 -0.37
N GLY A 133 -18.77 -2.38 -0.98
CA GLY A 133 -19.87 -1.89 -1.81
C GLY A 133 -20.96 -1.24 -0.96
N SER A 134 -21.83 -0.49 -1.62
CA SER A 134 -23.12 -0.07 -1.05
C SER A 134 -24.25 -0.87 -1.71
N SER A 135 -25.49 -0.66 -1.29
CA SER A 135 -26.66 -1.21 -2.00
C SER A 135 -26.74 -0.72 -3.45
N THR A 136 -26.14 0.43 -3.75
CA THR A 136 -26.19 1.08 -5.07
C THR A 136 -24.93 0.80 -5.89
N ASP A 137 -23.79 0.51 -5.25
CA ASP A 137 -22.50 0.48 -5.91
C ASP A 137 -21.74 -0.81 -5.59
N LYS A 138 -21.41 -1.58 -6.63
CA LYS A 138 -20.72 -2.87 -6.47
C LYS A 138 -19.31 -2.66 -5.91
N PRO A 139 -18.83 -3.57 -5.05
CA PRO A 139 -17.43 -3.59 -4.64
C PRO A 139 -16.47 -3.41 -5.82
N PHE A 140 -15.48 -2.55 -5.63
CA PHE A 140 -14.36 -2.42 -6.56
C PHE A 140 -13.21 -3.28 -6.06
N CYS A 141 -12.87 -4.32 -6.83
CA CYS A 141 -11.71 -5.18 -6.57
C CYS A 141 -10.45 -4.58 -7.22
N PHE A 142 -9.34 -4.62 -6.49
CA PHE A 142 -8.05 -4.09 -6.90
C PHE A 142 -6.92 -4.89 -6.25
N TYR A 143 -5.70 -4.68 -6.73
CA TYR A 143 -4.55 -5.47 -6.31
C TYR A 143 -3.52 -4.60 -5.60
N LEU A 144 -2.92 -5.15 -4.55
CA LEU A 144 -2.01 -4.44 -3.66
C LEU A 144 -0.73 -5.25 -3.45
N ASP A 145 0.39 -4.54 -3.27
CA ASP A 145 1.66 -5.18 -2.89
C ASP A 145 1.49 -5.95 -1.56
N ARG A 146 2.06 -7.16 -1.49
CA ARG A 146 1.97 -8.06 -0.33
C ARG A 146 2.64 -7.54 0.94
N ASP A 147 3.69 -6.75 0.78
CA ASP A 147 4.53 -6.27 1.88
C ASP A 147 4.21 -4.83 2.32
N ARG A 148 3.09 -4.27 1.83
CA ARG A 148 2.70 -2.86 2.09
C ARG A 148 2.42 -2.54 3.56
N SER A 149 2.04 -3.52 4.38
CA SER A 149 1.44 -3.28 5.70
C SER A 149 2.35 -2.50 6.65
N ALA A 150 3.67 -2.71 6.59
CA ALA A 150 4.62 -1.98 7.43
C ALA A 150 4.70 -0.49 7.04
N ARG A 151 4.67 -0.19 5.72
CA ARG A 151 4.61 1.18 5.21
C ARG A 151 3.29 1.85 5.58
N GLU A 152 2.18 1.19 5.30
CA GLU A 152 0.84 1.69 5.60
C GLU A 152 0.69 2.08 7.08
N MET A 153 1.10 1.19 7.99
CA MET A 153 1.02 1.46 9.43
C MET A 153 1.93 2.60 9.88
N ALA A 154 3.05 2.88 9.20
CA ALA A 154 3.89 4.04 9.52
C ALA A 154 3.13 5.36 9.28
N PHE A 155 2.43 5.47 8.14
CA PHE A 155 1.61 6.65 7.83
C PHE A 155 0.36 6.75 8.70
N VAL A 156 -0.31 5.62 8.99
CA VAL A 156 -1.49 5.60 9.85
C VAL A 156 -1.15 6.08 11.26
N TYR A 157 -0.05 5.60 11.86
CA TYR A 157 0.36 6.06 13.18
C TYR A 157 0.86 7.50 13.18
N ASP A 158 1.52 7.97 12.11
CA ASP A 158 1.83 9.39 11.98
C ASP A 158 0.57 10.24 12.03
N ALA A 159 -0.44 9.90 11.23
CA ALA A 159 -1.70 10.64 11.19
C ALA A 159 -2.41 10.64 12.54
N TRP A 160 -2.49 9.49 13.21
CA TRP A 160 -3.12 9.41 14.53
C TRP A 160 -2.32 10.10 15.63
N SER A 161 -0.99 10.15 15.54
CA SER A 161 -0.17 10.79 16.58
C SER A 161 -0.51 12.27 16.74
N ARG A 162 -0.98 12.91 15.66
CA ARG A 162 -1.43 14.31 15.64
C ARG A 162 -2.65 14.56 16.53
N ILE A 163 -3.41 13.52 16.88
CA ILE A 163 -4.57 13.59 17.79
C ILE A 163 -4.31 12.87 19.12
N GLY A 164 -3.04 12.63 19.47
CA GLY A 164 -2.65 12.02 20.75
C GLY A 164 -2.80 10.50 20.81
N TYR A 165 -2.92 9.81 19.67
CA TYR A 165 -2.96 8.35 19.61
C TYR A 165 -1.78 7.81 18.76
N ASP A 166 -0.95 6.95 19.33
CA ASP A 166 0.27 6.48 18.65
C ASP A 166 0.46 4.95 18.71
N GLU A 167 1.60 4.48 18.23
CA GLU A 167 1.95 3.06 18.22
C GLU A 167 2.21 2.44 19.59
N CYS A 168 2.33 3.25 20.64
CA CYS A 168 2.50 2.85 22.03
C CYS A 168 1.15 2.76 22.76
N THR A 169 0.09 3.30 22.15
CA THR A 169 -1.26 3.32 22.71
C THR A 169 -2.01 2.02 22.38
N ALA A 170 -2.54 1.36 23.42
CA ALA A 170 -3.29 0.12 23.25
C ALA A 170 -4.53 0.32 22.35
N ARG A 171 -4.83 -0.68 21.51
CA ARG A 171 -5.97 -0.67 20.60
C ARG A 171 -6.76 -1.95 20.68
N VAL A 172 -8.09 -1.82 20.63
CA VAL A 172 -8.99 -2.93 20.30
C VAL A 172 -9.52 -2.70 18.88
N CYS A 173 -9.45 -3.73 18.04
CA CYS A 173 -9.96 -3.67 16.67
C CYS A 173 -11.18 -4.58 16.55
N PHE A 174 -12.33 -3.96 16.29
CA PHE A 174 -13.56 -4.67 15.94
C PHE A 174 -13.61 -4.80 14.42
N ARG A 175 -13.41 -6.01 13.91
CA ARG A 175 -13.46 -6.28 12.47
C ARG A 175 -14.33 -7.49 12.21
N GLY A 176 -15.32 -7.32 11.33
CA GLY A 176 -16.13 -8.42 10.81
C GLY A 176 -15.33 -9.32 9.86
N PHE A 177 -15.86 -10.50 9.59
CA PHE A 177 -15.39 -11.39 8.53
C PHE A 177 -16.58 -11.79 7.66
N SER A 178 -16.34 -11.91 6.36
CA SER A 178 -17.35 -12.47 5.45
C SER A 178 -17.50 -13.96 5.73
N LEU A 179 -18.73 -14.44 5.59
CA LEU A 179 -19.06 -15.84 5.61
C LEU A 179 -19.48 -16.25 4.20
N ASP A 180 -19.09 -17.42 3.75
CA ASP A 180 -19.69 -18.05 2.57
C ASP A 180 -21.16 -18.42 2.86
N ASP A 181 -21.88 -18.85 1.81
CA ASP A 181 -23.29 -19.25 1.91
C ASP A 181 -23.54 -20.41 2.90
N LYS A 182 -22.47 -21.09 3.33
CA LYS A 182 -22.49 -22.20 4.31
C LYS A 182 -22.04 -21.75 5.71
N GLY A 183 -21.88 -20.45 5.94
CA GLY A 183 -21.47 -19.90 7.23
C GLY A 183 -20.00 -20.19 7.59
N LYS A 184 -19.17 -20.56 6.61
CA LYS A 184 -17.73 -20.74 6.80
C LYS A 184 -16.97 -19.48 6.42
N ARG A 185 -15.87 -19.27 7.12
CA ARG A 185 -14.96 -18.15 6.91
C ARG A 185 -13.96 -18.43 5.79
#